data_AF-A0A0T5ZAS0-F1
#
_entry.id   AF-A0A0T5ZAS0-F1
#
_cell.length_a   1.000
_cell.length_b   1.000
_cell.length_c   1.000
_cell.angle_alpha   90.00
_cell.angle_beta   90.00
_cell.angle_gamma   90.00
#
_symmetry.space_group_name_H-M   'P 1'
#
loop_
_entity.id
_entity.type
_entity.pdbx_description
1 polymer ?
#
loop_
_entity_poly.entity_id
_entity_poly.type
_entity_poly.pdbx_seq_one_letter_code
_entity_poly.pdbx_strand_id
1 'polypeptide(L)' 'MQLSTLTAVSPVDGRYGSKTDALRPIFSEYGLIRHRVLVEVR' A
#
# COMPACT_ATOMS: atom_id res chain seq x y z
N MET A 1 -9.20 -17.09 3.43
CA MET A 1 -8.54 -16.34 4.53
C MET A 1 -8.61 -14.85 4.21
N GLN A 2 -8.77 -14.00 5.22
CA GLN A 2 -8.67 -12.54 5.02
C GLN A 2 -7.19 -12.10 4.95
N LEU A 3 -6.93 -10.97 4.29
CA LEU A 3 -5.60 -10.38 4.21
C LEU A 3 -5.16 -9.86 5.58
N SER A 4 -3.97 -10.29 6.00
CA SER A 4 -3.30 -9.86 7.22
C SER A 4 -1.78 -9.88 6.96
N THR A 5 -0.98 -9.35 7.88
CA THR A 5 0.49 -9.43 7.78
C THR A 5 0.99 -10.88 7.71
N LEU A 6 0.30 -11.82 8.37
CA LEU A 6 0.69 -13.24 8.40
C LEU A 6 0.25 -14.00 7.14
N THR A 7 -0.87 -13.58 6.52
CA THR A 7 -1.46 -14.25 5.35
C THR A 7 -1.14 -13.56 4.02
N ALA A 8 -0.38 -12.45 4.04
CA ALA A 8 0.09 -11.79 2.84
C ALA A 8 1.02 -12.71 2.03
N VAL A 9 0.70 -12.88 0.74
CA VAL A 9 1.46 -13.76 -0.16
C VAL A 9 2.87 -13.20 -0.41
N SER A 10 2.97 -11.89 -0.64
CA SER A 10 4.26 -11.21 -0.75
C SER A 10 4.79 -10.85 0.64
N PRO A 11 6.08 -11.14 0.93
CA PRO A 11 6.67 -10.77 2.21
C PRO A 11 6.83 -9.24 2.37
N VAL A 12 6.77 -8.47 1.27
CA VAL A 12 6.80 -6.99 1.29
C VAL A 12 5.62 -6.42 2.06
N ASP A 13 4.44 -7.02 1.92
CA ASP A 13 3.21 -6.61 2.62
C ASP A 13 3.00 -7.38 3.93
N GLY A 14 3.76 -8.46 4.13
CA GLY A 14 3.73 -9.32 5.32
C GLY A 14 4.95 -9.14 6.23
N ARG A 15 5.89 -10.09 6.18
CA ARG A 15 7.09 -10.15 7.07
C ARG A 15 7.85 -8.82 7.16
N TYR A 16 7.97 -8.10 6.05
CA TYR A 16 8.71 -6.85 5.95
C TYR A 16 7.80 -5.62 5.85
N GLY A 17 6.48 -5.77 6.06
CA GLY A 17 5.53 -4.66 5.96
C GLY A 17 5.92 -3.45 6.80
N SER A 18 6.38 -3.67 8.04
CA SER A 18 6.84 -2.60 8.92
C SER A 18 8.09 -1.86 8.43
N LYS A 19 8.84 -2.45 7.49
CA LYS A 19 10.00 -1.82 6.84
C LYS A 19 9.62 -1.03 5.59
N THR A 20 8.42 -1.25 5.05
CA THR A 20 7.92 -0.60 3.83
C THR A 20 6.66 0.24 4.08
N ASP A 21 6.25 0.46 5.34
CA ASP A 21 5.04 1.22 5.67
C ASP A 21 5.01 2.61 5.03
N ALA A 22 6.16 3.29 4.93
CA ALA A 22 6.29 4.59 4.28
C ALA A 22 5.93 4.57 2.77
N LEU A 23 5.97 3.39 2.13
CA LEU A 23 5.64 3.21 0.71
C LEU A 23 4.13 3.08 0.47
N ARG A 24 3.35 2.69 1.50
CA ARG A 24 1.90 2.45 1.37
C ARG A 24 1.14 3.68 0.87
N PRO A 25 1.39 4.93 1.34
CA PRO A 25 0.68 6.11 0.82
C PRO A 25 1.06 6.51 -0.62
N ILE A 26 2.04 5.84 -1.24
CA ILE A 26 2.61 6.19 -2.53
C ILE A 26 2.28 5.12 -3.57
N PHE A 27 2.67 3.87 -3.34
CA PHE A 27 2.65 2.80 -4.34
C PHE A 27 1.49 1.80 -4.19
N SER A 28 0.71 1.90 -3.12
CA SER A 28 -0.52 1.12 -3.03
C SER A 28 -1.59 1.67 -3.98
N GLU A 29 -2.66 0.92 -4.19
CA GLU A 29 -3.84 1.41 -4.90
C GLU A 29 -4.40 2.70 -4.25
N TYR A 30 -4.38 2.80 -2.92
CA TYR A 30 -4.72 4.04 -2.21
C TYR A 30 -3.82 5.21 -2.65
N GLY A 31 -2.50 4.98 -2.69
CA GLY A 31 -1.53 6.00 -3.11
C GLY A 31 -1.75 6.45 -4.56
N LEU A 32 -2.02 5.50 -5.46
CA LEU A 32 -2.37 5.79 -6.85
C LEU A 32 -3.64 6.64 -6.96
N ILE A 33 -4.74 6.23 -6.31
CA ILE A 33 -6.01 6.95 -6.36
C ILE A 33 -5.88 8.34 -5.75
N ARG A 34 -5.15 8.49 -4.63
CA ARG A 34 -4.86 9.79 -4.01
C ARG A 34 -4.19 10.75 -5.01
N HIS A 35 -3.19 10.29 -5.74
CA HIS A 35 -2.50 11.14 -6.71
C HIS A 35 -3.34 11.41 -7.96
N ARG A 36 -4.21 10.48 -8.39
CA ARG A 36 -5.19 10.76 -9.45
C ARG A 36 -6.13 11.88 -9.05
N VAL A 37 -6.75 11.79 -7.85
CA VAL A 37 -7.62 12.85 -7.33
C VAL A 37 -6.88 14.18 -7.24
N LEU A 38 -5.61 14.18 -6.79
CA LEU A 38 -4.80 15.38 -6.72
C LEU A 38 -4.63 16.07 -8.09
N VAL A 39 -4.44 15.29 -9.15
CA VAL A 39 -4.29 15.80 -10.53
C VAL A 39 -5.62 16.28 -11.10
N GLU A 40 -6.72 15.58 -10.83
CA GLU A 40 -8.05 15.95 -11.34
C GLU A 40 -8.62 17.23 -10.67
N VAL A 41 -8.22 17.51 -9.42
CA VAL A 41 -8.74 18.65 -8.64
C VAL A 41 -7.89 19.92 -8.78
N ARG A 42 -6.60 19.79 -9.10
CA ARG A 42 -5.67 20.93 -9.25
C ARG A 42 -5.68 21.48 -10.66
#